data_AF-A0A5J5B0Y3-F1
#
_entry.id   AF-A0A5J5B0Y3-F1
#
_cell.length_a   1.000
_cell.length_b   1.000
_cell.length_c   1.000
_cell.angle_alpha   90.00
_cell.angle_beta   90.00
_cell.angle_gamma   90.00
#
_symmetry.space_group_name_H-M   'P 1'
#
loop_
_entity.id
_entity.type
_entity.pdbx_description
1 polymer ?
#
loop_
_entity_poly.entity_id
_entity_poly.type
_entity_poly.pdbx_seq_one_letter_code
_entity_poly.pdbx_strand_id
1 'polypeptide(L)'
;MTTNGFRPLDEKSLMEYIKVTPSLSSRLGNQFDDLQIKEVGDGNLNFVYIVVGHSGSFVVKQLLNFVGMWSYAGSPSRLFFLTLIKCLSITVGLHLISIMMQRHVREDNTLKLEIAELKSMFCERAQALIHGDLHTGSVMVTRDSTQVIDPEFAFYGPMGYDIGAFLGNLILSFFSQGGHADHGNDRKAYKEWILRTIQDFWNLFHKKFTALWDENKDGSRRGFSPSNL
;
A
#
# COMPACT_ATOMS: atom_id res chain seq x y z
N MET A 1 -21.26 30.95 -10.24
CA MET A 1 -20.75 29.97 -11.23
C MET A 1 -19.98 28.89 -10.46
N THR A 2 -20.68 27.89 -9.94
CA THR A 2 -20.09 26.75 -9.24
C THR A 2 -19.65 25.72 -10.27
N THR A 3 -18.34 25.57 -10.43
CA THR A 3 -17.77 24.50 -11.23
C THR A 3 -17.91 23.19 -10.43
N ASN A 4 -18.97 22.42 -10.68
CA ASN A 4 -19.24 21.09 -10.09
C ASN A 4 -18.29 19.99 -10.59
N GLY A 5 -17.00 20.30 -10.77
CA GLY A 5 -15.99 19.37 -11.27
C GLY A 5 -14.95 19.04 -10.21
N PHE A 6 -14.32 17.86 -10.33
CA PHE A 6 -13.13 17.51 -9.56
C PHE A 6 -12.04 18.58 -9.74
N ARG A 7 -11.42 18.99 -8.63
CA ARG A 7 -10.29 19.91 -8.63
C ARG A 7 -9.20 19.37 -7.69
N PRO A 8 -7.94 19.32 -8.13
CA PRO A 8 -6.81 19.14 -7.22
C PRO A 8 -6.88 20.21 -6.11
N LEU A 9 -6.80 19.77 -4.87
CA LEU A 9 -6.68 20.65 -3.72
C LEU A 9 -5.23 21.05 -3.55
N ASP A 10 -5.04 22.25 -3.03
CA ASP A 10 -3.82 22.79 -2.42
C ASP A 10 -4.14 23.16 -0.96
N GLU A 11 -3.16 23.64 -0.19
CA GLU A 11 -3.37 23.97 1.23
C GLU A 11 -4.49 24.99 1.46
N LYS A 12 -4.65 25.98 0.56
CA LYS A 12 -5.66 27.05 0.68
C LYS A 12 -7.05 26.53 0.35
N SER A 13 -7.20 25.82 -0.76
CA SER A 13 -8.47 25.25 -1.20
C SER A 13 -8.91 24.08 -0.31
N LEU A 14 -7.98 23.35 0.32
CA LEU A 14 -8.30 22.36 1.34
C LEU A 14 -8.87 23.02 2.60
N MET A 15 -8.34 24.16 3.04
CA MET A 15 -8.93 24.90 4.17
C MET A 15 -10.38 25.28 3.89
N GLU A 16 -10.67 25.82 2.70
CA GLU A 16 -12.05 26.16 2.32
C GLU A 16 -12.95 24.92 2.22
N TYR A 17 -12.42 23.80 1.70
CA TYR A 17 -13.13 22.53 1.67
C TYR A 17 -13.48 22.00 3.07
N ILE A 18 -12.56 22.12 4.03
CA ILE A 18 -12.78 21.71 5.43
C ILE A 18 -13.89 22.54 6.08
N LYS A 19 -13.89 23.87 5.88
CA LYS A 19 -14.90 24.78 6.45
C LYS A 19 -16.32 24.43 6.02
N VAL A 20 -16.51 23.99 4.78
CA VAL A 20 -17.82 23.63 4.22
C VAL A 20 -18.20 22.16 4.42
N THR A 21 -17.36 21.36 5.07
CA THR A 21 -17.57 19.92 5.27
C THR A 21 -17.74 19.60 6.76
N PRO A 22 -18.99 19.47 7.28
CA PRO A 22 -19.25 19.33 8.72
C PRO A 22 -18.55 18.15 9.40
N SER A 23 -18.37 17.03 8.68
CA SER A 23 -17.69 15.84 9.19
C SER A 23 -16.18 16.04 9.40
N LEU A 24 -15.58 17.01 8.73
CA LEU A 24 -14.17 17.40 8.90
C LEU A 24 -14.05 18.57 9.88
N SER A 25 -14.88 19.61 9.76
CA SER A 25 -14.83 20.77 10.65
C SER A 25 -15.08 20.40 12.11
N SER A 26 -16.02 19.48 12.37
CA SER A 26 -16.32 19.01 13.73
C SER A 26 -15.14 18.31 14.41
N ARG A 27 -14.27 17.63 13.65
CA ARG A 27 -13.03 17.02 14.17
C ARG A 27 -12.00 18.05 14.63
N LEU A 28 -12.15 19.30 14.20
CA LEU A 28 -11.31 20.44 14.59
C LEU A 28 -12.03 21.35 15.59
N GLY A 29 -13.18 20.92 16.14
CA GLY A 29 -13.98 21.73 17.06
C GLY A 29 -14.70 22.91 16.39
N ASN A 30 -14.84 22.90 15.06
CA ASN A 30 -15.34 24.02 14.25
C ASN A 30 -14.58 25.34 14.46
N GLN A 31 -13.32 25.26 14.91
CA GLN A 31 -12.39 26.37 15.02
C GLN A 31 -11.31 26.22 13.97
N PHE A 32 -10.95 27.33 13.34
CA PHE A 32 -10.00 27.35 12.22
C PHE A 32 -8.83 28.30 12.44
N ASP A 33 -8.79 28.97 13.60
CA ASP A 33 -7.66 29.80 14.01
C ASP A 33 -6.41 28.91 14.19
N ASP A 34 -5.27 29.38 13.68
CA ASP A 34 -3.98 28.68 13.70
C ASP A 34 -3.97 27.28 13.07
N LEU A 35 -4.92 26.97 12.17
CA LEU A 35 -4.95 25.70 11.45
C LEU A 35 -3.70 25.54 10.58
N GLN A 36 -2.92 24.49 10.84
CA GLN A 36 -1.76 24.13 10.04
C GLN A 36 -2.14 23.03 9.05
N ILE A 37 -1.93 23.30 7.77
CA ILE A 37 -2.10 22.33 6.70
C ILE A 37 -0.75 22.20 6.00
N LYS A 38 -0.27 20.98 5.85
CA LYS A 38 0.99 20.70 5.15
C LYS A 38 0.84 19.51 4.23
N GLU A 39 1.20 19.69 2.96
CA GLU A 39 1.38 18.59 2.01
C GLU A 39 2.66 17.81 2.36
N VAL A 40 2.55 16.49 2.49
CA VAL A 40 3.63 15.58 2.90
C VAL A 40 3.74 14.35 2.01
N GLY A 41 3.02 14.31 0.89
CA GLY A 41 3.10 13.21 -0.06
C GLY A 41 4.52 13.13 -0.64
N ASP A 42 5.13 11.96 -0.50
CA ASP A 42 6.42 11.62 -1.11
C ASP A 42 6.25 10.79 -2.40
N GLY A 43 5.00 10.46 -2.75
CA GLY A 43 4.63 9.64 -3.90
C GLY A 43 4.09 10.46 -5.09
N ASN A 44 4.12 9.83 -6.27
CA ASN A 44 3.75 10.48 -7.54
C ASN A 44 2.23 10.46 -7.86
N LEU A 45 1.41 9.75 -7.07
CA LEU A 45 0.01 9.45 -7.41
C LEU A 45 -1.01 10.31 -6.66
N ASN A 46 -0.70 10.67 -5.41
CA ASN A 46 -1.66 11.20 -4.46
C ASN A 46 -1.07 12.38 -3.69
N PHE A 47 -1.90 13.40 -3.42
CA PHE A 47 -1.55 14.41 -2.42
C PHE A 47 -1.98 13.94 -1.04
N VAL A 48 -1.10 14.11 -0.06
CA VAL A 48 -1.36 13.75 1.34
C VAL A 48 -1.15 14.98 2.19
N TYR A 49 -2.21 15.45 2.84
CA TYR A 49 -2.17 16.61 3.72
C TYR A 49 -2.30 16.17 5.17
N ILE A 50 -1.40 16.65 6.02
CA ILE A 50 -1.60 16.63 7.48
C ILE A 50 -2.28 17.93 7.87
N VAL A 51 -3.43 17.81 8.54
CA VAL A 51 -4.21 18.93 9.06
C VAL A 51 -4.15 18.89 10.58
N VAL A 52 -3.67 19.97 11.19
CA VAL A 52 -3.54 20.11 12.65
C VAL A 52 -4.25 21.39 13.08
N GLY A 53 -5.25 21.25 13.93
CA GLY A 53 -5.91 22.35 14.63
C GLY A 53 -5.83 22.18 16.15
N HIS A 54 -6.36 23.15 16.88
CA HIS A 54 -6.30 23.15 18.34
C HIS A 54 -7.01 21.94 18.98
N SER A 55 -8.17 21.56 18.44
CA SER A 55 -9.01 20.49 19.01
C SER A 55 -8.72 19.09 18.44
N GLY A 56 -7.84 18.97 17.43
CA GLY A 56 -7.58 17.69 16.79
C GLY A 56 -6.78 17.78 15.50
N SER A 57 -6.48 16.61 14.94
CA SER A 57 -5.77 16.46 13.68
C SER A 57 -6.36 15.34 12.84
N PHE A 58 -6.15 15.41 11.52
CA PHE A 58 -6.46 14.32 10.60
C PHE A 58 -5.59 14.40 9.35
N VAL A 59 -5.59 13.31 8.58
CA VAL A 59 -4.93 13.23 7.28
C VAL A 59 -5.98 13.28 6.19
N VAL A 60 -5.72 14.07 5.14
CA VAL A 60 -6.51 14.07 3.90
C VAL A 60 -5.65 13.52 2.79
N LYS A 61 -6.10 12.43 2.17
CA LYS A 61 -5.48 11.88 0.97
C LYS A 61 -6.39 12.15 -0.23
N GLN A 62 -5.87 12.84 -1.25
CA GLN A 62 -6.59 13.09 -2.48
C GLN A 62 -5.88 12.40 -3.65
N LEU A 63 -6.61 11.50 -4.31
CA LEU A 63 -6.16 10.90 -5.55
C LEU A 63 -6.32 11.89 -6.70
N LEU A 64 -5.25 12.13 -7.46
CA LEU A 64 -5.31 12.99 -8.64
C LEU A 64 -5.92 12.25 -9.83
N ASN A 65 -6.75 12.95 -10.61
CA ASN A 65 -7.23 12.43 -11.89
C ASN A 65 -6.09 12.37 -12.91
N PHE A 66 -5.33 11.28 -12.93
CA PHE A 66 -4.45 10.94 -14.06
C PHE A 66 -5.28 10.42 -15.24
N VAL A 67 -6.09 11.28 -15.87
CA VAL A 67 -6.73 11.00 -17.18
C VAL A 67 -5.86 11.54 -18.34
N GLY A 68 -4.67 12.09 -18.06
CA GLY A 68 -3.81 12.69 -19.08
C GLY A 68 -2.79 11.75 -19.75
N MET A 69 -2.35 10.66 -19.10
CA MET A 69 -1.24 9.85 -19.62
C MET A 69 -1.66 8.49 -20.23
N TRP A 70 -2.88 8.01 -19.93
CA TRP A 70 -3.38 6.73 -20.42
C TRP A 70 -4.91 6.79 -20.64
N SER A 71 -5.35 7.65 -21.54
CA SER A 71 -6.78 7.82 -21.88
C SER A 71 -7.24 6.75 -22.88
N TYR A 72 -7.31 5.48 -22.45
CA TYR A 72 -8.04 4.41 -23.14
C TYR A 72 -8.66 3.44 -22.14
N ALA A 73 -9.66 3.89 -21.37
CA ALA A 73 -10.74 3.01 -20.90
C ALA A 73 -11.91 3.84 -20.40
N GLY A 74 -13.08 3.69 -21.02
CA GLY A 74 -14.32 4.32 -20.57
C GLY A 74 -14.83 3.72 -19.26
N SER A 75 -15.07 4.57 -18.26
CA SER A 75 -15.93 4.38 -17.09
C SER A 75 -16.08 2.98 -16.45
N PRO A 76 -15.02 2.32 -15.95
CA PRO A 76 -15.13 1.43 -14.80
C PRO A 76 -14.87 2.23 -13.51
N SER A 77 -15.31 1.72 -12.35
CA SER A 77 -14.98 2.32 -11.06
C SER A 77 -13.45 2.47 -10.88
N ARG A 78 -13.00 3.57 -10.27
CA ARG A 78 -11.56 3.91 -10.17
C ARG A 78 -10.69 2.82 -9.53
N LEU A 79 -11.26 2.09 -8.57
CA LEU A 79 -10.61 0.93 -7.95
C LEU A 79 -10.30 -0.16 -8.99
N PHE A 80 -11.25 -0.44 -9.88
CA PHE A 80 -11.07 -1.36 -11.00
C PHE A 80 -9.98 -0.87 -11.95
N PHE A 81 -9.89 0.44 -12.22
CA PHE A 81 -8.86 1.01 -13.08
C PHE A 81 -7.45 0.89 -12.47
N LEU A 82 -7.26 1.11 -11.17
CA LEU A 82 -5.97 0.93 -10.49
C LEU A 82 -5.53 -0.54 -10.45
N THR A 83 -6.46 -1.46 -10.19
CA THR A 83 -6.20 -2.90 -10.30
C THR A 83 -5.82 -3.30 -11.73
N LEU A 84 -6.54 -2.77 -12.73
CA LEU A 84 -6.20 -2.99 -14.14
C LEU A 84 -4.81 -2.44 -14.48
N ILE A 85 -4.47 -1.23 -14.00
CA ILE A 85 -3.13 -0.65 -14.15
C ILE A 85 -2.08 -1.51 -13.48
N LYS A 86 -2.32 -2.12 -12.32
CA LYS A 86 -1.33 -3.00 -11.68
C LYS A 86 -1.17 -4.31 -12.48
N CYS A 87 -2.25 -4.87 -13.00
CA CYS A 87 -2.22 -6.05 -13.87
C CYS A 87 -1.53 -5.78 -15.24
N LEU A 88 -1.81 -4.61 -15.83
CA LEU A 88 -1.11 -4.07 -17.00
C LEU A 88 0.34 -3.72 -16.66
N SER A 89 0.64 -3.16 -15.49
CA SER A 89 1.99 -2.87 -14.99
C SER A 89 2.77 -4.13 -14.65
N ILE A 90 2.12 -5.25 -14.34
CA ILE A 90 2.81 -6.55 -14.28
C ILE A 90 3.16 -6.99 -15.71
N THR A 91 2.28 -6.79 -16.68
CA THR A 91 2.52 -7.16 -18.08
C THR A 91 3.56 -6.27 -18.79
N VAL A 92 3.43 -4.96 -18.65
CA VAL A 92 4.34 -3.92 -19.15
C VAL A 92 5.58 -3.83 -18.28
N GLY A 93 5.45 -4.03 -16.97
CA GLY A 93 6.57 -4.18 -16.05
C GLY A 93 7.41 -5.39 -16.42
N LEU A 94 6.85 -6.56 -16.75
CA LEU A 94 7.65 -7.66 -17.31
C LEU A 94 8.40 -7.25 -18.60
N HIS A 95 7.82 -6.37 -19.42
CA HIS A 95 8.46 -5.85 -20.62
C HIS A 95 9.55 -4.79 -20.32
N LEU A 96 9.34 -3.91 -19.34
CA LEU A 96 10.28 -2.86 -18.89
C LEU A 96 11.36 -3.39 -17.95
N ILE A 97 11.05 -4.37 -17.10
CA ILE A 97 11.98 -5.25 -16.38
C ILE A 97 12.82 -5.98 -17.43
N SER A 98 12.22 -6.42 -18.54
CA SER A 98 12.96 -6.87 -19.73
C SER A 98 13.62 -5.74 -20.55
N ILE A 99 13.68 -4.50 -20.06
CA ILE A 99 14.47 -3.36 -20.62
C ILE A 99 15.45 -2.77 -19.59
N MET A 100 15.22 -2.98 -18.28
CA MET A 100 16.07 -2.53 -17.17
C MET A 100 16.84 -3.64 -16.45
N MET A 101 16.38 -4.89 -16.47
CA MET A 101 17.11 -6.01 -15.85
C MET A 101 18.34 -6.38 -16.65
N GLN A 102 19.41 -6.73 -15.95
CA GLN A 102 20.61 -7.28 -16.55
C GLN A 102 20.25 -8.47 -17.44
N ARG A 103 20.97 -8.59 -18.57
CA ARG A 103 20.78 -9.61 -19.61
C ARG A 103 20.49 -11.01 -19.06
N HIS A 104 21.18 -11.39 -17.99
CA HIS A 104 21.03 -12.69 -17.32
C HIS A 104 19.59 -13.00 -16.86
N VAL A 105 18.85 -12.02 -16.34
CA VAL A 105 17.46 -12.28 -15.91
C VAL A 105 16.52 -12.43 -17.11
N ARG A 106 16.75 -11.66 -18.17
CA ARG A 106 15.91 -11.71 -19.38
C ARG A 106 16.13 -12.94 -20.22
N GLU A 107 17.29 -13.57 -20.10
CA GLU A 107 17.62 -14.77 -20.87
C GLU A 107 17.35 -16.06 -20.06
N ASP A 108 16.97 -15.94 -18.78
CA ASP A 108 16.61 -17.07 -17.92
C ASP A 108 15.19 -17.58 -18.22
N ASN A 109 15.11 -18.70 -18.94
CA ASN A 109 13.83 -19.31 -19.30
C ASN A 109 13.14 -20.00 -18.12
N THR A 110 13.89 -20.49 -17.14
CA THR A 110 13.32 -21.09 -15.93
C THR A 110 12.62 -20.01 -15.12
N LEU A 111 13.28 -18.88 -14.88
CA LEU A 111 12.68 -17.76 -14.16
C LEU A 111 11.45 -17.18 -14.87
N LYS A 112 11.46 -17.15 -16.22
CA LYS A 112 10.29 -16.74 -17.00
C LYS A 112 9.09 -17.68 -16.84
N LEU A 113 9.34 -18.99 -16.73
CA LEU A 113 8.28 -19.96 -16.52
C LEU A 113 7.62 -19.77 -15.15
N GLU A 114 8.44 -19.68 -14.10
CA GLU A 114 7.97 -19.45 -12.73
C GLU A 114 7.15 -18.16 -12.60
N ILE A 115 7.64 -17.05 -13.17
CA ILE A 115 6.90 -15.78 -13.11
C ILE A 115 5.63 -15.79 -13.98
N ALA A 116 5.57 -16.59 -15.04
CA ALA A 116 4.36 -16.74 -15.84
C ALA A 116 3.26 -17.46 -15.06
N GLU A 117 3.60 -18.51 -14.30
CA GLU A 117 2.66 -19.21 -13.41
C GLU A 117 2.15 -18.29 -12.30
N LEU A 118 3.05 -17.55 -11.64
CA LEU A 118 2.68 -16.55 -10.63
C LEU A 118 1.79 -15.44 -11.21
N LYS A 119 2.06 -15.01 -12.44
CA LYS A 119 1.23 -14.01 -13.15
C LYS A 119 -0.17 -14.55 -13.42
N SER A 120 -0.30 -15.78 -13.95
CA SER A 120 -1.62 -16.40 -14.16
C SER A 120 -2.38 -16.49 -12.83
N MET A 121 -1.71 -16.93 -11.75
CA MET A 121 -2.31 -16.97 -10.42
C MET A 121 -2.79 -15.58 -9.94
N PHE A 122 -2.00 -14.52 -10.17
CA PHE A 122 -2.38 -13.15 -9.83
C PHE A 122 -3.62 -12.67 -10.60
N CYS A 123 -3.70 -12.98 -11.90
CA CYS A 123 -4.80 -12.56 -12.76
C CYS A 123 -6.10 -13.33 -12.52
N GLU A 124 -6.01 -14.60 -12.11
CA GLU A 124 -7.13 -15.53 -12.18
C GLU A 124 -7.62 -16.02 -10.80
N ARG A 125 -6.75 -16.02 -9.78
CA ARG A 125 -7.07 -16.63 -8.47
C ARG A 125 -7.58 -15.62 -7.45
N ALA A 126 -8.89 -15.49 -7.37
CA ALA A 126 -9.60 -14.71 -6.35
C ALA A 126 -9.63 -15.43 -4.97
N GLN A 127 -8.52 -15.45 -4.23
CA GLN A 127 -8.40 -16.20 -2.96
C GLN A 127 -8.84 -15.38 -1.74
N ALA A 128 -8.48 -14.10 -1.67
CA ALA A 128 -8.81 -13.19 -0.58
C ALA A 128 -8.83 -11.75 -1.09
N LEU A 129 -9.50 -10.85 -0.35
CA LEU A 129 -9.30 -9.41 -0.54
C LEU A 129 -7.90 -9.06 -0.03
N ILE A 130 -6.96 -8.87 -0.94
CA ILE A 130 -5.57 -8.50 -0.64
C ILE A 130 -5.40 -7.00 -0.71
N HIS A 131 -4.40 -6.46 -0.03
CA HIS A 131 -3.95 -5.08 -0.10
C HIS A 131 -3.41 -4.71 -1.47
N GLY A 132 -2.66 -5.62 -2.11
CA GLY A 132 -2.15 -5.46 -3.48
C GLY A 132 -0.92 -4.55 -3.61
N ASP A 133 -0.39 -4.02 -2.50
CA ASP A 133 0.86 -3.24 -2.48
C ASP A 133 1.49 -3.17 -1.07
N LEU A 134 1.50 -4.31 -0.36
CA LEU A 134 1.96 -4.37 1.03
C LEU A 134 3.49 -4.41 1.15
N HIS A 135 4.18 -3.36 0.71
CA HIS A 135 5.61 -3.17 0.96
C HIS A 135 5.88 -2.43 2.27
N THR A 136 7.14 -2.31 2.71
CA THR A 136 7.48 -1.65 4.00
C THR A 136 7.17 -0.15 4.03
N GLY A 137 6.92 0.47 2.87
CA GLY A 137 6.45 1.87 2.79
C GLY A 137 4.95 2.01 3.08
N SER A 138 4.19 0.93 2.96
CA SER A 138 2.76 0.85 3.27
C SER A 138 2.50 0.49 4.74
N VAL A 139 3.54 0.54 5.59
CA VAL A 139 3.46 0.24 7.03
C VAL A 139 4.11 1.37 7.82
N MET A 140 3.31 2.06 8.63
CA MET A 140 3.77 3.07 9.57
C MET A 140 3.95 2.46 10.96
N VAL A 141 5.06 2.76 11.62
CA VAL A 141 5.42 2.16 12.92
C VAL A 141 5.86 3.20 13.94
N THR A 142 5.46 2.97 15.19
CA THR A 142 6.14 3.49 16.38
C THR A 142 6.81 2.32 17.10
N ARG A 143 7.30 2.51 18.33
CA ARG A 143 7.82 1.38 19.14
C ARG A 143 6.73 0.39 19.55
N ASP A 144 5.49 0.83 19.58
CA ASP A 144 4.34 0.16 20.19
C ASP A 144 3.08 0.14 19.30
N SER A 145 3.13 0.72 18.10
CA SER A 145 2.04 0.73 17.13
C SER A 145 2.54 0.34 15.75
N THR A 146 1.69 -0.36 15.00
CA THR A 146 1.93 -0.75 13.61
C THR A 146 0.63 -0.58 12.84
N GLN A 147 0.65 0.27 11.82
CA GLN A 147 -0.53 0.63 11.03
C GLN A 147 -0.24 0.38 9.55
N VAL A 148 -1.04 -0.46 8.92
CA VAL A 148 -1.01 -0.67 7.47
C VAL A 148 -1.86 0.42 6.81
N ILE A 149 -1.32 1.05 5.78
CA ILE A 149 -1.96 2.15 5.06
C ILE A 149 -1.95 1.89 3.56
N ASP A 150 -2.76 2.64 2.83
CA ASP A 150 -2.74 2.69 1.36
C ASP A 150 -3.17 1.42 0.59
N PRO A 151 -4.32 0.81 0.90
CA PRO A 151 -4.84 -0.34 0.14
C PRO A 151 -5.49 0.06 -1.18
N GLU A 152 -4.93 1.04 -1.90
CA GLU A 152 -5.53 1.56 -3.15
C GLU A 152 -5.48 0.56 -4.31
N PHE A 153 -4.63 -0.46 -4.21
CA PHE A 153 -4.53 -1.58 -5.14
C PHE A 153 -5.34 -2.81 -4.71
N ALA A 154 -6.17 -2.71 -3.68
CA ALA A 154 -6.86 -3.86 -3.13
C ALA A 154 -7.82 -4.51 -4.15
N PHE A 155 -7.75 -5.83 -4.25
CA PHE A 155 -8.62 -6.64 -5.09
C PHE A 155 -8.70 -8.08 -4.58
N TYR A 156 -9.57 -8.90 -5.16
CA TYR A 156 -9.60 -10.33 -4.82
C TYR A 156 -8.50 -11.07 -5.58
N GLY A 157 -7.44 -11.44 -4.86
CA GLY A 157 -6.23 -12.04 -5.43
C GLY A 157 -5.64 -13.15 -4.54
N PRO A 158 -4.48 -13.71 -4.92
CA PRO A 158 -3.81 -14.75 -4.14
C PRO A 158 -3.21 -14.17 -2.85
N MET A 159 -3.49 -14.80 -1.70
CA MET A 159 -3.03 -14.33 -0.38
C MET A 159 -1.50 -14.18 -0.30
N GLY A 160 -0.78 -15.06 -1.01
CA GLY A 160 0.69 -15.04 -1.06
C GLY A 160 1.29 -13.75 -1.63
N TYR A 161 0.51 -12.95 -2.36
CA TYR A 161 0.99 -11.69 -2.94
C TYR A 161 1.37 -10.66 -1.86
N ASP A 162 0.47 -10.41 -0.90
CA ASP A 162 0.74 -9.46 0.19
C ASP A 162 1.85 -9.95 1.12
N ILE A 163 1.82 -11.24 1.48
CA ILE A 163 2.82 -11.87 2.35
C ILE A 163 4.21 -11.78 1.69
N GLY A 164 4.27 -12.12 0.40
CA GLY A 164 5.48 -12.07 -0.40
C GLY A 164 6.00 -10.64 -0.60
N ALA A 165 5.12 -9.66 -0.85
CA ALA A 165 5.50 -8.26 -0.98
C ALA A 165 6.15 -7.74 0.31
N PHE A 166 5.56 -8.03 1.47
CA PHE A 166 6.09 -7.58 2.75
C PHE A 166 7.44 -8.25 3.07
N LEU A 167 7.50 -9.59 3.01
CA LEU A 167 8.72 -10.34 3.27
C LEU A 167 9.84 -10.00 2.27
N GLY A 168 9.50 -9.86 0.99
CA GLY A 168 10.44 -9.45 -0.05
C GLY A 168 11.08 -8.10 0.24
N ASN A 169 10.31 -7.12 0.74
CA ASN A 169 10.85 -5.83 1.13
C ASN A 169 11.73 -5.89 2.39
N LEU A 170 11.43 -6.78 3.35
CA LEU A 170 12.35 -7.03 4.47
C LEU A 170 13.67 -7.65 4.00
N ILE A 171 13.62 -8.55 3.02
CA ILE A 171 14.82 -9.14 2.39
C ILE A 171 15.63 -8.07 1.65
N LEU A 172 14.96 -7.18 0.89
CA LEU A 172 15.63 -6.04 0.26
C LEU A 172 16.29 -5.12 1.31
N SER A 173 15.60 -4.87 2.43
CA SER A 173 16.16 -4.12 3.56
C SER A 173 17.39 -4.81 4.14
N PHE A 174 17.40 -6.13 4.30
CA PHE A 174 18.58 -6.88 4.74
C PHE A 174 19.79 -6.67 3.81
N PHE A 175 19.57 -6.73 2.50
CA PHE A 175 20.65 -6.54 1.52
C PHE A 175 21.14 -5.09 1.42
N SER A 176 20.27 -4.10 1.68
CA SER A 176 20.67 -2.69 1.64
C SER A 176 21.55 -2.26 2.83
N GLN A 177 21.52 -3.00 3.94
CA GLN A 177 22.20 -2.59 5.18
C GLN A 177 23.70 -2.34 5.03
N GLY A 178 24.38 -3.06 4.12
CA GLY A 178 25.80 -2.82 3.86
C GLY A 178 26.10 -1.42 3.34
N GLY A 179 25.19 -0.84 2.54
CA GLY A 179 25.29 0.52 2.03
C GLY A 179 24.97 1.61 3.07
N HIS A 180 24.41 1.23 4.23
CA HIS A 180 24.09 2.14 5.34
C HIS A 180 25.04 1.99 6.54
N ALA A 181 26.09 1.17 6.42
CA ALA A 181 27.09 1.02 7.47
C ALA A 181 28.03 2.22 7.52
N ASP A 182 28.41 2.64 8.72
CA ASP A 182 29.36 3.72 8.96
C ASP A 182 30.33 3.37 10.11
N HIS A 183 31.20 4.31 10.49
CA HIS A 183 32.19 4.10 11.56
C HIS A 183 31.57 3.82 12.93
N GLY A 184 30.33 4.25 13.18
CA GLY A 184 29.63 4.07 14.45
C GLY A 184 28.71 2.84 14.47
N ASN A 185 28.34 2.28 13.32
CA ASN A 185 27.44 1.14 13.23
C ASN A 185 27.69 0.28 11.98
N ASP A 186 28.16 -0.95 12.18
CA ASP A 186 28.42 -1.92 11.10
C ASP A 186 27.16 -2.64 10.58
N ARG A 187 26.00 -2.32 11.17
CA ARG A 187 24.66 -2.85 10.85
C ARG A 187 24.50 -4.36 11.00
N LYS A 188 25.47 -5.11 11.53
CA LYS A 188 25.37 -6.59 11.66
C LYS A 188 24.24 -7.00 12.59
N ALA A 189 24.18 -6.42 13.78
CA ALA A 189 23.11 -6.68 14.74
C ALA A 189 21.72 -6.33 14.17
N TYR A 190 21.64 -5.28 13.34
CA TYR A 190 20.39 -4.88 12.67
C TYR A 190 20.00 -5.86 11.56
N LYS A 191 20.97 -6.37 10.78
CA LYS A 191 20.74 -7.45 9.80
C LYS A 191 20.20 -8.72 10.46
N GLU A 192 20.78 -9.12 11.59
CA GLU A 192 20.27 -10.27 12.36
C GLU A 192 18.87 -10.00 12.90
N TRP A 193 18.58 -8.78 13.34
CA TRP A 193 17.23 -8.40 13.74
C TRP A 193 16.24 -8.52 12.58
N ILE A 194 16.59 -8.06 11.37
CA ILE A 194 15.73 -8.21 10.18
C ILE A 194 15.45 -9.70 9.89
N LEU A 195 16.46 -10.57 9.95
CA LEU A 195 16.29 -12.01 9.73
C LEU A 195 15.35 -12.64 10.78
N ARG A 196 15.51 -12.28 12.05
CA ARG A 196 14.58 -12.72 13.11
C ARG A 196 13.16 -12.21 12.84
N THR A 197 13.00 -10.95 12.48
CA THR A 197 11.69 -10.37 12.14
C THR A 197 11.02 -11.10 10.98
N ILE A 198 11.76 -11.48 9.93
CA ILE A 198 11.25 -12.29 8.81
C ILE A 198 10.73 -13.65 9.30
N GLN A 199 11.53 -14.33 10.11
CA GLN A 199 11.18 -15.64 10.65
C GLN A 199 9.98 -15.57 11.59
N ASP A 200 9.98 -14.60 12.52
CA ASP A 200 8.91 -14.39 13.49
C ASP A 200 7.60 -14.01 12.80
N PHE A 201 7.66 -13.15 11.78
CA PHE A 201 6.48 -12.78 10.99
C PHE A 201 5.82 -14.01 10.36
N TRP A 202 6.59 -14.86 9.67
CA TRP A 202 6.04 -16.06 9.04
C TRP A 202 5.47 -17.05 10.06
N ASN A 203 6.21 -17.32 11.14
CA ASN A 203 5.80 -18.26 12.17
C ASN A 203 4.52 -17.80 12.88
N LEU A 204 4.44 -16.50 13.22
CA LEU A 204 3.27 -15.92 13.86
C LEU A 204 2.08 -15.84 12.90
N PHE A 205 2.30 -15.49 11.63
CA PHE A 205 1.28 -15.52 10.60
C PHE A 205 0.69 -16.92 10.47
N HIS A 206 1.54 -17.94 10.27
CA HIS A 206 1.11 -19.33 10.14
C HIS A 206 0.32 -19.79 11.37
N LYS A 207 0.83 -19.53 12.57
CA LYS A 207 0.16 -19.88 13.83
C LYS A 207 -1.20 -19.21 13.98
N LYS A 208 -1.29 -17.91 13.73
CA LYS A 208 -2.56 -17.16 13.87
C LYS A 208 -3.56 -17.54 12.80
N PHE A 209 -3.11 -17.71 11.56
CA PHE A 209 -3.96 -18.11 10.44
C PHE A 209 -4.58 -19.49 10.67
N THR A 210 -3.78 -20.47 11.11
CA THR A 210 -4.26 -21.82 11.43
C THR A 210 -5.19 -21.84 12.64
N ALA A 211 -4.90 -21.07 13.69
CA ALA A 211 -5.81 -20.91 14.83
C ALA A 211 -7.17 -20.33 14.40
N LEU A 212 -7.19 -19.27 13.61
CA LEU A 212 -8.43 -18.69 13.07
C LEU A 212 -9.17 -19.67 12.18
N TRP A 213 -8.46 -20.49 11.40
CA TRP A 213 -9.07 -21.56 10.61
C TRP A 213 -9.76 -22.58 11.51
N ASP A 214 -9.08 -23.07 12.55
CA ASP A 214 -9.62 -24.05 13.48
C ASP A 214 -10.84 -23.53 14.26
N GLU A 215 -10.83 -22.26 14.64
CA GLU A 215 -11.94 -21.60 15.33
C GLU A 215 -13.18 -21.45 14.44
N ASN A 216 -13.00 -21.28 13.11
CA ASN A 216 -14.08 -20.90 12.21
C ASN A 216 -14.46 -21.98 11.19
N LYS A 217 -13.79 -23.14 11.19
CA LYS A 217 -14.02 -24.23 10.20
C LYS A 217 -15.45 -24.79 10.20
N ASP A 218 -16.14 -24.73 11.33
CA ASP A 218 -17.50 -25.25 11.50
C ASP A 218 -18.59 -24.15 11.38
N GLY A 219 -18.19 -22.89 11.21
CA GLY A 219 -19.11 -21.75 11.08
C GLY A 219 -19.77 -21.68 9.71
N SER A 220 -21.08 -21.40 9.66
CA SER A 220 -21.80 -21.10 8.41
C SER A 220 -21.03 -20.02 7.63
N ARG A 221 -20.74 -20.25 6.34
CA ARG A 221 -20.01 -19.41 5.37
C ARG A 221 -20.34 -17.90 5.38
N ARG A 222 -20.07 -17.21 6.47
CA ARG A 222 -20.14 -15.76 6.60
C ARG A 222 -18.69 -15.30 6.75
N GLY A 223 -18.22 -14.54 5.74
CA GLY A 223 -16.86 -14.04 5.71
C GLY A 223 -16.48 -13.31 6.99
N PHE A 224 -15.17 -13.26 7.25
CA PHE A 224 -14.58 -12.56 8.39
C PHE A 224 -15.14 -11.13 8.49
N SER A 225 -15.84 -10.84 9.59
CA SER A 225 -16.27 -9.49 9.95
C SER A 225 -15.12 -8.76 10.66
N PRO A 226 -14.85 -7.47 10.38
CA PRO A 226 -13.81 -6.68 11.05
C PRO A 226 -13.96 -6.54 12.57
N SER A 227 -15.06 -7.02 13.15
CA SER A 227 -15.39 -6.88 14.58
C SER A 227 -14.60 -7.79 15.52
N ASN A 228 -13.76 -8.70 15.00
CA ASN A 228 -13.03 -9.70 15.80
C ASN A 228 -11.50 -9.56 15.72
N LEU A 229 -10.98 -8.39 15.30
CA LEU A 229 -9.54 -8.07 15.32
C LEU A 229 -9.24 -6.95 16.33
#